data_AF-A0A2G2Z8N4-F1
#
_entry.id   AF-A0A2G2Z8N4-F1
#
_cell.length_a   1.000
_cell.length_b   1.000
_cell.length_c   1.000
_cell.angle_alpha   90.00
_cell.angle_beta   90.00
_cell.angle_gamma   90.00
#
_symmetry.space_group_name_H-M   'P 1'
#
loop_
_entity.id
_entity.type
_entity.pdbx_description
1 polymer ?
#
loop_
_entity_poly.entity_id
_entity_poly.type
_entity_poly.pdbx_seq_one_letter_code
_entity_poly.pdbx_strand_id
1 'polypeptide(L)'
;MIQMSTLIEEDAEFIKLYYEMPDEEIEPDKISPWLLRIELNHEIMVDKKLSMADIAEKINLEFDDDLTYIFNDDNVEKLILQIRIMNDEAPKSESDESAKD
;
A
#
# COMPACT_ATOMS: atom_id res chain seq x y z
N MET A 1 -5.37 8.26 -13.77
CA MET A 1 -3.97 7.80 -13.69
C MET A 1 -3.52 7.89 -12.25
N ILE A 2 -3.77 6.85 -11.47
CA ILE A 2 -3.12 6.69 -10.17
C ILE A 2 -1.71 6.23 -10.53
N GLN A 3 -0.78 7.18 -10.69
CA GLN A 3 0.63 6.84 -10.87
C GLN A 3 1.07 6.10 -9.61
N MET A 4 1.85 5.03 -9.80
CA MET A 4 2.59 4.29 -8.78
C MET A 4 3.60 5.21 -8.07
N SER A 5 3.06 6.18 -7.35
CA SER A 5 3.74 7.30 -6.73
C SER A 5 2.90 7.72 -5.54
N THR A 6 3.57 8.06 -4.45
CA THR A 6 2.94 8.53 -3.23
C THR A 6 3.00 10.06 -3.19
N LEU A 7 2.00 10.70 -2.57
CA LEU A 7 2.06 12.12 -2.23
C LEU A 7 2.85 12.37 -0.92
N ILE A 8 3.27 11.31 -0.25
CA ILE A 8 4.01 11.34 1.01
C ILE A 8 5.49 11.24 0.67
N GLU A 9 6.19 12.37 0.73
CA GLU A 9 7.60 12.48 0.30
C GLU A 9 8.53 11.48 1.00
N GLU A 10 8.34 11.26 2.30
CA GLU A 10 9.15 10.32 3.08
C GLU A 10 8.99 8.85 2.65
N ASP A 11 7.89 8.51 1.98
CA ASP A 11 7.64 7.16 1.51
C ASP A 11 8.09 6.95 0.05
N ALA A 12 8.45 8.02 -0.65
CA ALA A 12 8.67 8.00 -2.10
C ALA A 12 9.82 7.09 -2.53
N GLU A 13 10.91 7.05 -1.77
CA GLU A 13 12.09 6.24 -2.13
C GLU A 13 11.79 4.74 -2.05
N PHE A 14 11.22 4.26 -0.94
CA PHE A 14 10.97 2.82 -0.80
C PHE A 14 9.84 2.32 -1.70
N ILE A 15 8.82 3.16 -1.95
CA ILE A 15 7.73 2.83 -2.88
C ILE A 15 8.27 2.72 -4.31
N LYS A 16 9.17 3.64 -4.70
CA LYS A 16 9.81 3.56 -6.01
C LYS A 16 10.60 2.26 -6.16
N LEU A 17 11.40 1.88 -5.15
CA LEU A 17 12.17 0.63 -5.17
C LEU A 17 11.27 -0.61 -5.30
N TYR A 18 10.13 -0.62 -4.60
CA TYR A 18 9.16 -1.72 -4.69
C TYR A 18 8.66 -1.91 -6.13
N TYR A 19 8.25 -0.84 -6.80
CA TYR A 19 7.73 -0.91 -8.18
C TYR A 19 8.80 -1.04 -9.27
N GLU A 20 10.09 -0.91 -8.94
CA GLU A 20 11.18 -1.18 -9.88
C GLU A 20 11.48 -2.69 -10.03
N MET A 21 10.95 -3.54 -9.14
CA MET A 21 11.11 -5.00 -9.21
C MET A 21 10.00 -5.63 -10.09
N PRO A 22 10.34 -6.40 -11.14
CA PRO A 22 9.40 -6.85 -12.19
C PRO A 22 8.55 -8.08 -11.83
N ASP A 23 8.44 -8.42 -10.54
CA ASP A 23 7.98 -9.76 -10.13
C ASP A 23 6.46 -9.89 -9.94
N GLU A 24 5.69 -8.80 -9.96
CA GLU A 24 4.22 -8.83 -9.78
C GLU A 24 3.48 -8.18 -10.97
N GLU A 25 2.49 -8.88 -11.55
CA GLU A 25 1.53 -8.30 -12.49
C GLU A 25 0.56 -7.40 -11.71
N ILE A 26 0.97 -6.15 -11.48
CA ILE A 26 0.16 -5.18 -10.75
C ILE A 26 -0.88 -4.58 -11.71
N GLU A 27 -2.17 -4.78 -11.41
CA GLU A 27 -3.29 -4.17 -12.15
C GLU A 27 -3.67 -2.81 -11.51
N PRO A 28 -3.13 -1.67 -11.98
CA PRO A 28 -3.23 -0.40 -11.25
C PRO A 28 -4.66 0.15 -11.23
N ASP A 29 -5.47 -0.24 -12.22
CA ASP A 29 -6.87 0.16 -12.34
C ASP A 29 -7.78 -0.52 -11.31
N LYS A 30 -7.32 -1.62 -10.69
CA LYS A 30 -8.03 -2.29 -9.59
C LYS A 30 -7.67 -1.72 -8.22
N ILE A 31 -6.54 -1.01 -8.11
CA ILE A 31 -6.06 -0.48 -6.83
C ILE A 31 -6.86 0.76 -6.44
N SER A 32 -7.43 0.73 -5.23
CA SER A 32 -8.14 1.86 -4.65
C SER A 32 -7.24 3.09 -4.46
N PRO A 33 -7.75 4.31 -4.74
CA PRO A 33 -7.00 5.54 -4.46
C PRO A 33 -6.80 5.76 -2.95
N TRP A 34 -7.64 5.15 -2.11
CA TRP A 34 -7.57 5.27 -0.66
C TRP A 34 -6.36 4.51 -0.11
N LEU A 35 -5.51 5.26 0.59
CA LEU A 35 -4.31 4.75 1.24
C LEU A 35 -4.51 4.76 2.76
N LEU A 36 -4.38 3.59 3.39
CA LEU A 36 -4.17 3.49 4.82
C LEU A 36 -2.66 3.38 5.09
N ARG A 37 -2.10 4.37 5.78
CA ARG A 37 -0.70 4.37 6.20
C ARG A 37 -0.61 4.18 7.71
N ILE A 38 0.12 3.16 8.12
CA ILE A 38 0.34 2.80 9.53
C ILE A 38 1.83 2.97 9.82
N GLU A 39 2.14 3.74 10.86
CA GLU A 39 3.49 3.84 11.42
C GLU A 39 3.54 3.02 12.71
N LEU A 40 4.37 1.97 12.71
CA LEU A 40 4.51 1.06 13.83
C LEU A 40 5.57 1.55 14.81
N ASN A 41 5.32 1.28 16.09
CA ASN A 41 6.27 1.62 17.14
C ASN A 41 7.39 0.56 17.21
N HIS A 42 8.61 1.01 16.94
CA HIS A 42 9.81 0.15 16.92
C HIS A 42 10.08 -0.56 18.26
N GLU A 43 9.87 0.11 19.41
CA GLU A 43 10.09 -0.50 20.73
C GLU A 43 9.12 -1.67 20.96
N ILE A 44 7.86 -1.52 20.56
CA ILE A 44 6.85 -2.57 20.69
C ILE A 44 7.14 -3.75 19.77
N MET A 45 7.61 -3.49 18.54
CA MET A 45 8.00 -4.54 17.59
C MET A 45 9.12 -5.41 18.16
N VAL A 46 10.17 -4.77 18.71
CA VAL A 46 11.30 -5.46 19.34
C VAL A 46 10.87 -6.24 20.58
N ASP A 47 10.10 -5.63 21.48
CA ASP A 47 9.63 -6.28 22.71
C ASP A 47 8.80 -7.53 22.41
N LYS A 48 7.92 -7.44 21.41
CA LYS A 48 7.07 -8.55 20.96
C LYS A 48 7.76 -9.52 20.00
N LYS A 49 9.00 -9.26 19.60
CA LYS A 49 9.77 -10.05 18.62
C LYS A 49 9.02 -10.21 17.29
N LEU A 50 8.47 -9.12 16.80
CA LEU A 50 7.80 -9.03 15.51
C LEU A 50 8.72 -8.33 14.49
N SER A 51 8.69 -8.80 13.25
CA SER A 51 9.24 -8.12 12.08
C SER A 51 8.13 -7.55 11.21
N MET A 52 8.46 -6.58 10.35
CA MET A 52 7.51 -6.07 9.34
C MET A 52 7.00 -7.19 8.42
N ALA A 53 7.86 -8.18 8.12
CA ALA A 53 7.49 -9.36 7.34
C ALA A 53 6.42 -10.23 8.05
N ASP A 54 6.55 -10.47 9.37
CA ASP A 54 5.56 -11.24 10.13
C ASP A 54 4.17 -10.59 10.08
N ILE A 55 4.14 -9.25 10.14
CA ILE A 55 2.90 -8.47 10.08
C ILE A 55 2.28 -8.55 8.68
N ALA A 56 3.10 -8.36 7.65
CA ALA A 56 2.67 -8.45 6.26
C ALA A 56 2.11 -9.84 5.92
N GLU A 57 2.81 -10.90 6.33
CA GLU A 57 2.33 -12.28 6.16
C GLU A 57 0.98 -12.48 6.86
N LYS A 58 0.82 -11.97 8.08
CA LYS A 58 -0.42 -12.16 8.82
C LYS A 58 -1.61 -11.41 8.21
N ILE A 59 -1.38 -10.25 7.62
CA ILE A 59 -2.39 -9.50 6.86
C ILE A 59 -2.78 -10.27 5.60
N ASN A 60 -1.79 -10.76 4.84
CA ASN A 60 -2.04 -11.55 3.65
C ASN A 60 -2.89 -12.80 3.95
N LEU A 61 -2.54 -13.54 5.02
CA LEU A 61 -3.30 -14.72 5.43
C LEU A 61 -4.76 -14.44 5.83
N GLU A 62 -5.10 -13.20 6.22
CA GLU A 62 -6.44 -12.84 6.67
C GLU A 62 -7.30 -12.24 5.55
N PHE A 63 -6.67 -11.52 4.62
CA PHE A 63 -7.36 -10.73 3.58
C PHE A 63 -7.11 -11.20 2.14
N ASP A 64 -6.18 -12.15 1.93
CA ASP A 64 -5.89 -12.79 0.63
C ASP A 64 -5.74 -11.73 -0.49
N ASP A 65 -6.51 -11.86 -1.57
CA ASP A 65 -6.45 -10.98 -2.75
C ASP A 65 -7.19 -9.63 -2.60
N ASP A 66 -7.84 -9.36 -1.45
CA ASP A 66 -8.64 -8.14 -1.25
C ASP A 66 -7.79 -6.88 -1.05
N LEU A 67 -6.50 -7.03 -0.72
CA LEU A 67 -5.61 -5.93 -0.34
C LEU A 67 -4.28 -6.00 -1.09
N THR A 68 -3.74 -4.83 -1.43
CA THR A 68 -2.33 -4.66 -1.77
C THR A 68 -1.64 -3.90 -0.64
N TYR A 69 -0.42 -4.30 -0.29
CA TYR A 69 0.33 -3.67 0.77
C TYR A 69 1.82 -3.52 0.42
N ILE A 70 2.43 -2.46 0.92
CA ILE A 70 3.87 -2.18 0.78
C ILE A 70 4.40 -1.81 2.16
N PHE A 71 5.53 -2.37 2.55
CA PHE A 71 6.21 -2.03 3.80
C PHE A 71 7.71 -1.83 3.58
N ASN A 72 8.33 -1.07 4.46
CA ASN A 72 9.78 -0.94 4.51
C ASN A 72 10.40 -1.96 5.48
N ASP A 73 11.71 -2.18 5.32
CA ASP A 73 12.51 -3.09 6.14
C ASP A 73 12.65 -2.59 7.60
N ASP A 74 12.83 -3.52 8.54
CA ASP A 74 13.01 -3.26 9.98
C ASP A 74 14.25 -2.41 10.32
N ASN A 75 15.19 -2.19 9.38
CA ASN A 75 16.41 -1.40 9.62
C ASN A 75 16.22 0.12 9.47
N VAL A 76 15.03 0.60 9.14
CA VAL A 76 14.74 2.03 8.97
C VAL A 76 14.14 2.65 10.24
N GLU A 77 14.28 3.97 10.39
CA GLU A 77 13.82 4.68 11.61
C GLU A 77 12.31 4.62 11.82
N LYS A 78 11.53 4.75 10.74
CA LYS A 78 10.07 4.70 10.78
C LYS A 78 9.57 3.43 10.11
N LEU A 79 8.97 2.53 10.88
CA LEU A 79 8.37 1.31 10.36
C LEU A 79 7.02 1.64 9.73
N ILE A 80 6.95 1.65 8.40
CA ILE A 80 5.79 2.08 7.62
C ILE A 80 5.18 0.90 6.89
N LEU A 81 3.86 0.76 7.03
CA LEU A 81 3.02 -0.14 6.26
C LEU A 81 1.95 0.68 5.54
N GLN A 82 1.91 0.55 4.21
CA GLN A 82 0.89 1.11 3.35
C GLN A 82 -0.04 0.01 2.87
N ILE A 83 -1.35 0.20 3.03
CA ILE A 83 -2.39 -0.75 2.59
C ILE A 83 -3.37 -0.02 1.68
N ARG A 84 -3.76 -0.67 0.59
CA ARG A 84 -4.83 -0.24 -0.31
C ARG A 84 -5.75 -1.42 -0.59
N ILE A 85 -7.01 -1.11 -0.87
CA ILE A 85 -8.02 -2.10 -1.25
C ILE A 85 -7.89 -2.43 -2.73
N MET A 86 -8.01 -3.71 -3.08
CA MET A 86 -8.21 -4.17 -4.46
C MET A 86 -9.71 -4.20 -4.76
N ASN A 87 -10.13 -3.53 -5.83
CA ASN A 87 -11.51 -3.53 -6.27
C ASN A 87 -11.69 -4.61 -7.35
N ASP A 88 -12.66 -5.50 -7.16
CA ASP A 88 -13.04 -6.53 -8.14
C ASP A 88 -13.56 -5.93 -9.46
N GLU A 89 -14.21 -4.76 -9.39
CA GLU A 89 -14.63 -3.97 -10.55
C GLU A 89 -13.80 -2.68 -10.60
N ALA A 90 -13.19 -2.39 -11.77
CA ALA A 90 -12.53 -1.12 -12.00
C ALA A 90 -13.50 0.03 -11.65
N PRO A 91 -13.06 1.05 -10.88
CA PRO A 91 -13.92 2.14 -10.49
C PRO A 91 -14.46 2.79 -11.77
N LYS A 92 -15.78 2.71 -11.98
CA LYS A 92 -16.44 3.49 -13.02
C LYS A 92 -16.14 4.94 -12.68
N SER A 93 -15.31 5.58 -13.49
CA SER A 93 -15.08 7.01 -13.42
C SER A 93 -16.45 7.68 -13.44
N GLU A 94 -16.92 8.17 -12.31
CA GLU A 94 -18.00 9.16 -12.27
C GLU A 94 -17.44 10.37 -13.01
N SER A 95 -17.69 10.40 -14.31
CA SER A 95 -17.51 11.59 -15.11
C SER A 95 -18.53 12.57 -14.57
N ASP A 96 -18.06 13.59 -13.87
CA ASP A 96 -18.81 14.80 -13.56
C ASP A 96 -19.46 15.33 -14.85
N GLU A 97 -20.71 14.95 -15.12
CA GLU A 97 -21.58 15.70 -16.04
C GLU A 97 -21.98 17.00 -15.35
N SER A 98 -21.04 17.94 -15.42
CA SER A 98 -21.33 19.36 -15.25
C SER A 98 -22.22 19.84 -16.41
N ALA A 99 -23.42 20.29 -16.06
CA ALA A 99 -24.23 21.33 -16.70
C ALA A 99 -24.66 21.17 -18.18
N LYS A 100 -25.94 20.78 -18.36
CA LYS A 100 -26.91 21.28 -19.36
C LYS A 100 -28.30 21.15 -18.71
N ASP A 101 -29.17 22.14 -18.54
CA ASP A 101 -29.41 23.50 -19.03
C ASP A 101 -29.91 24.36 -17.85
#